data_AF-A0A2L2WWV7-F1
#
_entry.id   AF-A0A2L2WWV7-F1
#
_cell.length_a   1.000
_cell.length_b   1.000
_cell.length_c   1.000
_cell.angle_alpha   90.00
_cell.angle_beta   90.00
_cell.angle_gamma   90.00
#
_symmetry.space_group_name_H-M   'P 1'
#
loop_
_entity.id
_entity.type
_entity.pdbx_description
1 polymer ?
#
loop_
_entity_poly.entity_id
_entity_poly.type
_entity_poly.pdbx_seq_one_letter_code
_entity_poly.pdbx_strand_id
1 'polypeptide(L)' 'MKQKTYSMKIPKDLTYEQAVHRLETIVAGFEQNTLELDHLSEQIREAQMLLLFCQKKLTKVETDVKKILDHEQE' A
#
# COMPACT_ATOMS: atom_id res chain seq x y z
N MET A 1 -22.35 -4.27 14.62
CA MET A 1 -21.43 -5.26 14.02
C MET A 1 -20.06 -4.60 13.89
N LYS A 2 -19.12 -4.88 14.79
CA LYS A 2 -17.79 -4.25 14.79
C LYS A 2 -16.87 -5.08 13.91
N GLN A 3 -16.44 -4.50 12.79
CA GLN A 3 -15.53 -5.10 11.83
C GLN A 3 -14.27 -5.58 12.59
N LYS A 4 -14.02 -6.89 12.57
CA LYS A 4 -12.79 -7.48 13.08
C LYS A 4 -11.64 -6.91 12.25
N THR A 5 -10.86 -6.03 12.87
CA THR A 5 -9.61 -5.52 12.35
C THR A 5 -8.64 -6.70 12.20
N TYR A 6 -8.46 -7.17 10.97
CA TYR A 6 -7.42 -8.14 10.63
C TYR A 6 -6.06 -7.43 10.76
N SER A 7 -5.40 -7.61 11.91
CA SER A 7 -4.06 -7.09 12.21
C SER A 7 -3.00 -7.78 11.35
N MET A 8 -2.88 -7.36 10.10
CA MET A 8 -1.76 -7.73 9.25
C MET A 8 -0.77 -6.56 9.29
N LYS A 9 0.49 -6.82 9.66
CA LYS A 9 1.48 -5.79 9.97
C LYS A 9 2.35 -5.52 8.75
N ILE A 10 2.40 -4.26 8.33
CA ILE A 10 3.38 -3.79 7.34
C ILE A 10 4.77 -3.79 8.01
N PRO A 11 5.81 -4.35 7.37
CA PRO A 11 7.17 -4.28 7.87
C PRO A 11 7.58 -2.82 8.12
N LYS A 12 8.25 -2.55 9.23
CA LYS A 12 8.66 -1.19 9.60
C LYS A 12 9.58 -0.55 8.56
N ASP A 13 10.36 -1.38 7.88
CA ASP A 13 11.38 -0.95 6.90
C ASP A 13 10.90 -1.11 5.45
N LEU A 14 9.60 -1.32 5.21
CA LEU A 14 9.06 -1.42 3.86
C LEU A 14 9.27 -0.11 3.10
N THR A 15 9.87 -0.17 1.91
CA THR A 15 10.02 0.99 1.02
C THR A 15 8.81 1.15 0.09
N TYR A 16 8.69 2.31 -0.56
CA TYR A 16 7.62 2.55 -1.52
C TYR A 16 7.76 1.61 -2.73
N GLU A 17 8.98 1.47 -3.23
CA GLU A 17 9.35 0.60 -4.37
C GLU A 17 9.04 -0.86 -4.07
N GLN A 18 9.36 -1.33 -2.85
CA GLN A 18 9.03 -2.69 -2.43
C GLN A 18 7.52 -2.91 -2.35
N ALA A 19 6.76 -1.92 -1.86
CA ALA A 19 5.31 -2.00 -1.78
C ALA A 19 4.67 -2.07 -3.19
N VAL A 20 5.17 -1.27 -4.13
CA VAL A 20 4.72 -1.28 -5.53
C VAL A 20 5.08 -2.60 -6.21
N HIS A 21 6.31 -3.08 -6.07
CA HIS A 21 6.73 -4.37 -6.63
C HIS A 21 5.87 -5.54 -6.10
N ARG A 22 5.50 -5.48 -4.81
CA ARG A 22 4.62 -6.50 -4.23
C ARG A 22 3.20 -6.41 -4.80
N LEU A 23 2.67 -5.20 -5.01
CA LEU A 23 1.38 -5.01 -5.69
C LEU A 23 1.39 -5.59 -7.11
N GLU A 24 2.45 -5.33 -7.88
CA GLU A 24 2.64 -5.88 -9.23
C GLU A 24 2.66 -7.41 -9.21
N THR A 25 3.33 -8.01 -8.22
CA THR A 25 3.35 -9.47 -8.03
C THR A 25 1.96 -10.03 -7.78
N ILE A 26 1.16 -9.35 -6.94
CA ILE A 26 -0.22 -9.78 -6.64
C ILE A 26 -1.10 -9.69 -7.89
N VAL A 27 -0.99 -8.59 -8.65
CA VAL A 27 -1.73 -8.40 -9.91
C VAL A 27 -1.35 -9.48 -10.93
N ALA A 28 -0.06 -9.73 -11.13
CA ALA A 28 0.42 -10.74 -12.06
C ALA A 28 -0.10 -12.14 -11.71
N GLY A 29 -0.16 -12.50 -10.43
CA GLY A 29 -0.75 -13.76 -9.99
C GLY A 29 -2.25 -13.86 -10.25
N PHE A 30 -2.96 -12.73 -10.11
CA PHE A 30 -4.39 -12.66 -10.42
C PHE A 30 -4.64 -12.84 -11.92
N GLU A 31 -3.87 -12.15 -12.77
CA GLU A 31 -3.99 -12.22 -14.23
C GLU A 31 -3.64 -13.61 -14.79
N GLN A 32 -2.66 -14.29 -14.19
CA GLN A 32 -2.26 -15.65 -14.60
C GLN A 32 -3.20 -16.73 -14.05
N ASN A 33 -4.21 -16.34 -13.24
CA ASN A 33 -5.16 -17.25 -12.61
C ASN A 33 -4.47 -18.34 -11.76
N THR A 34 -3.29 -18.02 -11.22
CA THR A 34 -2.44 -18.91 -10.39
C THR A 34 -2.75 -18.80 -8.91
N LEU A 35 -3.66 -17.90 -8.52
CA LEU A 35 -4.07 -17.73 -7.14
C LEU A 35 -5.21 -18.71 -6.81
N GLU A 36 -5.00 -19.53 -5.79
CA GLU A 36 -6.04 -20.40 -5.24
C GLU A 36 -7.14 -19.55 -4.58
N LEU A 37 -8.40 -19.97 -4.74
CA LEU A 37 -9.57 -19.25 -4.25
C LEU A 37 -9.49 -18.97 -2.74
N ASP A 38 -8.96 -19.90 -1.96
CA ASP A 38 -8.78 -19.77 -0.51
C ASP A 38 -7.73 -18.70 -0.15
N HIS A 39 -6.71 -18.53 -0.99
CA HIS A 39 -5.65 -17.52 -0.80
C HIS A 39 -6.00 -16.15 -1.42
N LEU A 40 -7.00 -16.08 -2.31
CA LEU A 40 -7.40 -14.83 -2.96
C LEU A 40 -7.81 -13.76 -1.94
N SER A 41 -8.54 -14.16 -0.90
CA SER A 41 -8.96 -13.25 0.18
C SER A 41 -7.79 -12.65 0.96
N GLU A 42 -6.67 -13.37 1.06
CA GLU A 42 -5.47 -12.90 1.77
C GLU A 42 -4.67 -11.94 0.89
N GLN A 43 -4.47 -12.29 -0.39
CA GLN A 43 -3.76 -11.44 -1.35
C GLN A 43 -4.48 -10.09 -1.57
N ILE A 44 -5.83 -10.09 -1.62
CA ILE A 44 -6.61 -8.86 -1.72
C ILE A 44 -6.42 -7.98 -0.47
N ARG A 45 -6.41 -8.56 0.72
CA ARG A 45 -6.17 -7.81 1.96
C ARG A 45 -4.77 -7.22 1.99
N GLU A 46 -3.77 -8.00 1.55
CA GLU A 46 -2.40 -7.52 1.44
C GLU A 46 -2.31 -6.34 0.47
N ALA A 47 -2.90 -6.45 -0.72
CA ALA A 47 -2.94 -5.37 -1.70
C ALA A 47 -3.60 -4.11 -1.13
N GLN A 48 -4.73 -4.23 -0.41
CA GLN A 48 -5.39 -3.09 0.23
C GLN A 48 -4.47 -2.38 1.24
N MET A 49 -3.69 -3.12 2.02
CA MET A 49 -2.74 -2.53 2.96
C MET A 49 -1.59 -1.82 2.26
N LEU A 50 -1.03 -2.43 1.22
CA LEU A 50 0.05 -1.84 0.43
C LEU A 50 -0.41 -0.54 -0.24
N LEU A 51 -1.65 -0.52 -0.78
CA LEU A 51 -2.26 0.69 -1.33
C LEU A 51 -2.38 1.80 -0.29
N LEU A 52 -2.86 1.48 0.92
CA LEU A 52 -2.95 2.46 2.03
C LEU A 52 -1.58 2.99 2.43
N PHE A 53 -0.55 2.15 2.43
CA PHE A 53 0.82 2.56 2.70
C PHE A 53 1.35 3.51 1.63
N CYS A 54 1.18 3.16 0.36
CA CYS A 54 1.60 3.99 -0.77
C CYS A 54 0.89 5.35 -0.73
N GLN A 55 -0.43 5.37 -0.51
CA GLN A 55 -1.20 6.60 -0.38
C GLN A 55 -0.67 7.49 0.74
N LYS A 56 -0.41 6.93 1.93
CA LYS A 56 0.15 7.70 3.05
C LYS A 56 1.51 8.30 2.74
N LYS A 57 2.38 7.57 2.03
CA LYS A 57 3.69 8.09 1.60
C LYS A 57 3.52 9.24 0.61
N LEU A 58 2.67 9.09 -0.40
CA LEU A 58 2.42 10.14 -1.39
C LEU A 58 1.85 11.40 -0.74
N THR A 59 0.82 11.28 0.11
CA THR A 59 0.24 12.43 0.82
C THR A 59 1.25 13.12 1.73
N LYS A 60 2.16 12.36 2.35
CA LYS A 60 3.25 12.96 3.15
C LYS A 60 4.19 13.78 2.26
N VAL A 61 4.63 13.22 1.14
CA VAL A 61 5.50 13.93 0.18
C VAL A 61 4.80 15.20 -0.34
N GLU A 62 3.53 15.11 -0.75
CA GLU A 62 2.75 16.27 -1.18
C GLU A 62 2.67 17.37 -0.10
N THR A 63 2.47 16.97 1.16
CA THR A 63 2.42 17.90 2.30
C THR A 63 3.77 18.55 2.54
N ASP A 64 4.84 17.78 2.51
CA ASP A 64 6.20 18.28 2.74
C ASP A 64 6.62 19.23 1.62
N VAL A 65 6.31 18.91 0.35
CA VAL A 65 6.54 19.80 -0.80
C VAL A 65 5.78 21.11 -0.67
N LYS A 66 4.48 21.06 -0.31
CA LYS A 66 3.68 22.28 -0.09
C LYS A 66 4.30 23.18 0.97
N LYS A 67 4.73 22.63 2.11
CA LYS A 67 5.39 23.41 3.16
C LYS A 67 6.66 24.09 2.68
N ILE A 68 7.49 23.38 1.90
CA ILE A 68 8.72 23.96 1.36
C ILE A 68 8.40 25.16 0.48
N LEU A 69 7.43 25.01 -0.44
CA LEU A 69 7.04 26.07 -1.37
C LEU A 69 6.35 27.25 -0.68
N ASP A 70 5.54 26.99 0.35
CA ASP A 70 4.87 28.04 1.13
C ASP A 70 5.89 28.87 1.94
N HIS A 71 6.97 28.23 2.44
CA HIS A 71 8.06 28.91 3.13
C HIS A 71 8.97 29.76 2.21
N GLU A 72 8.95 29.53 0.90
CA GLU A 72 9.70 30.33 -0.08
C GLU A 72 8.95 31.60 -0.53
N GLN A 73 7.68 31.78 -0.12
CA GLN A 73 6.83 32.92 -0.50
C GLN A 73 6.66 33.98 0.62
N GLU A 74 7.32 33.81 1.76
CA GLU A 74 7.45 34.81 2.84
C GLU A 74 8.79 35.56 2.77
#